data_AF-A0A3T1CZ55-F1
#
_entry.id   AF-A0A3T1CZ55-F1
#
_cell.length_a   1.000
_cell.length_b   1.000
_cell.length_c   1.000
_cell.angle_alpha   90.00
_cell.angle_beta   90.00
_cell.angle_gamma   90.00
#
_symmetry.space_group_name_H-M   'P 1'
#
loop_
_entity.id
_entity.type
_entity.pdbx_description
1 polymer ?
#
loop_
_entity_poly.entity_id
_entity_poly.type
_entity_poly.pdbx_seq_one_letter_code
_entity_poly.pdbx_strand_id
1 'polypeptide(L)'
;MSSLLILFTFIAALFTIVMKKDEIHKRNLAAWLLENIDQVRATGLAFNGVYIDRETVFIQYELCFSWVMFTYQSKTSYYIKEYHPTPILSLLFNSFCLIFGWCALPKGPIFTIAAIHHNLLSKPISLDSVVRDIRLQ
;
A
#
# COMPACT_ATOMS: atom_id res chain seq x y z
N MET A 1 -29.77 -14.94 -6.53
CA MET A 1 -28.83 -14.10 -7.31
C MET A 1 -28.52 -12.77 -6.63
N SER A 2 -29.44 -12.19 -5.84
CA SER A 2 -29.29 -10.89 -5.18
C SER A 2 -28.25 -10.84 -4.04
N SER A 3 -28.14 -11.87 -3.20
CA SER A 3 -27.26 -11.83 -2.01
C SER A 3 -25.76 -11.78 -2.32
N LEU A 4 -25.32 -12.41 -3.41
CA LEU A 4 -23.92 -12.47 -3.79
C LEU A 4 -23.43 -11.15 -4.41
N LEU A 5 -24.31 -10.48 -5.17
CA LEU A 5 -24.05 -9.13 -5.68
C LEU A 5 -23.97 -8.11 -4.55
N ILE A 6 -24.86 -8.20 -3.55
CA ILE A 6 -24.83 -7.31 -2.37
C ILE A 6 -23.53 -7.49 -1.58
N LEU A 7 -23.09 -8.74 -1.41
CA LEU A 7 -21.81 -9.02 -0.74
C LEU A 7 -20.63 -8.42 -1.51
N PHE A 8 -20.60 -8.60 -2.83
CA PHE A 8 -19.52 -8.09 -3.67
C PHE A 8 -19.47 -6.55 -3.66
N THR A 9 -20.61 -5.88 -3.75
CA THR A 9 -20.66 -4.40 -3.69
C THR A 9 -20.26 -3.89 -2.31
N PHE A 10 -20.67 -4.56 -1.23
CA PHE A 10 -20.24 -4.20 0.12
C PHE A 10 -18.72 -4.33 0.30
N ILE A 11 -18.15 -5.45 -0.16
CA ILE A 11 -16.69 -5.68 -0.14
C ILE A 11 -15.97 -4.59 -0.95
N ALA A 12 -16.43 -4.31 -2.17
CA ALA A 12 -15.83 -3.26 -3.02
C ALA A 12 -15.92 -1.87 -2.39
N ALA A 13 -17.03 -1.54 -1.73
CA ALA A 13 -17.20 -0.28 -1.02
C ALA A 13 -16.23 -0.17 0.17
N LEU A 14 -16.12 -1.23 0.98
CA LEU A 14 -15.18 -1.28 2.10
C LEU A 14 -13.74 -1.12 1.62
N PHE A 15 -13.34 -1.82 0.55
CA PHE A 15 -12.02 -1.63 -0.04
C PHE A 15 -11.81 -0.21 -0.54
N THR A 16 -12.79 0.41 -1.20
CA THR A 16 -12.68 1.80 -1.66
C THR A 16 -12.44 2.77 -0.50
N ILE A 17 -13.08 2.53 0.65
CA ILE A 17 -12.88 3.32 1.87
C ILE A 17 -11.46 3.14 2.41
N VAL A 18 -10.99 1.89 2.51
CA VAL A 18 -9.61 1.57 2.93
C VAL A 18 -8.59 2.23 2.00
N MET A 19 -8.82 2.19 0.70
CA MET A 19 -7.98 2.81 -0.33
C MET A 19 -7.89 4.32 -0.19
N LYS A 20 -9.03 5.00 0.01
CA LYS A 20 -9.04 6.44 0.24
C LYS A 20 -8.28 6.81 1.51
N LYS A 21 -8.44 6.01 2.57
CA LYS A 21 -7.72 6.22 3.83
C LYS A 21 -6.21 6.03 3.65
N ASP A 22 -5.80 5.01 2.89
CA ASP A 22 -4.40 4.75 2.56
C ASP A 22 -3.77 5.90 1.75
N GLU A 23 -4.47 6.42 0.74
CA GLU A 23 -4.00 7.57 -0.05
C GLU A 23 -3.85 8.85 0.79
N ILE A 24 -4.79 9.12 1.71
CA ILE A 24 -4.66 10.24 2.64
C ILE A 24 -3.46 10.03 3.57
N HIS A 25 -3.30 8.82 4.12
CA HIS A 25 -2.19 8.49 4.99
C HIS A 25 -0.84 8.62 4.27
N LYS A 26 -0.76 8.13 3.03
CA LYS A 26 0.42 8.25 2.14
C LYS A 26 0.84 9.70 1.95
N ARG A 27 -0.11 10.58 1.63
CA ARG A 27 0.16 12.02 1.44
C ARG A 27 0.62 12.69 2.74
N ASN A 28 -0.04 12.39 3.85
CA ASN A 28 0.32 12.96 5.16
C ASN A 28 1.70 12.50 5.60
N LEU A 29 2.02 11.21 5.44
CA LEU A 29 3.34 10.67 5.75
C LEU A 29 4.40 11.30 4.85
N ALA A 30 4.13 11.42 3.54
CA ALA A 30 5.06 12.02 2.59
C ALA A 30 5.36 13.49 2.92
N ALA A 31 4.33 14.29 3.17
CA ALA A 31 4.49 15.70 3.55
C ALA A 31 5.27 15.84 4.85
N TRP A 32 4.89 15.07 5.88
CA TRP A 32 5.56 15.09 7.17
C TRP A 32 7.02 14.66 7.08
N LEU A 33 7.33 13.61 6.31
CA LEU A 33 8.70 13.15 6.11
C LEU A 33 9.54 14.22 5.41
N LEU A 34 9.02 14.87 4.37
CA LEU A 34 9.75 15.91 3.66
C LEU A 34 10.06 17.13 4.54
N GLU A 35 9.12 17.51 5.41
CA GLU A 35 9.27 18.65 6.32
C GLU A 35 10.23 18.34 7.48
N ASN A 36 10.25 17.10 7.97
CA ASN A 36 10.94 16.75 9.21
C ASN A 36 12.18 15.85 8.99
N ILE A 37 12.58 15.56 7.75
CA ILE A 37 13.61 14.55 7.46
C ILE A 37 14.95 14.81 8.17
N ASP A 38 15.37 16.06 8.28
CA ASP A 38 16.65 16.39 8.89
C ASP A 38 16.63 16.09 10.40
N GLN A 39 15.50 16.35 11.06
CA GLN A 39 15.29 16.00 12.46
C GLN A 39 15.15 14.49 12.66
N VAL A 40 14.40 13.80 11.80
CA VAL A 40 14.25 12.34 11.83
C VAL A 40 15.61 11.65 11.72
N ARG A 41 16.51 12.16 10.87
CA ARG A 41 17.87 11.64 10.71
C ARG A 41 18.77 11.91 11.90
N ALA A 42 18.61 13.06 12.56
CA ALA A 42 19.46 13.48 13.66
C ALA A 42 19.06 12.82 14.99
N THR A 43 17.77 12.89 15.33
CA THR A 43 17.26 12.54 16.67
C THR A 43 16.05 11.62 16.65
N GLY A 44 15.51 11.28 15.47
CA GLY A 44 14.19 10.67 15.34
C GLY A 44 13.05 11.61 15.73
N LEU A 45 11.84 11.31 15.24
CA LEU A 45 10.64 12.08 15.54
C LEU A 45 9.39 11.19 15.47
N ALA A 46 8.38 11.50 16.27
CA ALA A 46 7.12 10.76 16.27
C ALA A 46 6.16 11.25 15.17
N PHE A 47 5.61 10.32 14.39
CA PHE A 47 4.52 10.54 13.44
C PHE A 47 3.31 9.71 13.85
N ASN A 48 2.17 10.36 14.13
CA ASN A 48 0.92 9.68 14.56
C ASN A 48 1.13 8.70 15.73
N GLY A 49 2.00 9.04 16.68
CA GLY A 49 2.33 8.19 17.84
C GLY A 49 3.35 7.09 17.57
N VAL A 50 3.90 7.00 16.34
CA VAL A 50 4.96 6.05 15.98
C VAL A 50 6.28 6.78 15.89
N TYR A 51 7.28 6.31 16.63
CA TYR A 51 8.62 6.88 16.54
C TYR A 51 9.30 6.42 15.24
N ILE A 52 9.78 7.39 14.46
CA ILE A 52 10.51 7.17 13.20
C ILE A 52 11.91 7.76 13.36
N ASP A 53 12.91 6.95 13.06
CA ASP A 53 14.32 7.31 13.06
C ASP A 53 15.03 6.82 11.79
N ARG A 54 16.35 6.94 11.75
CA ARG A 54 17.17 6.52 10.60
C ARG A 54 17.17 5.01 10.35
N GLU A 55 16.99 4.21 11.40
CA GLU A 55 17.01 2.75 11.33
C GLU A 55 15.62 2.18 10.98
N THR A 56 14.59 3.01 11.07
CA THR A 56 13.22 2.65 10.73
C THR A 56 13.12 2.16 9.29
N VAL A 57 12.60 0.95 9.15
CA VAL A 57 12.36 0.31 7.86
C VAL A 57 10.88 0.27 7.52
N PHE A 58 10.60 0.54 6.25
CA PHE A 58 9.27 0.63 5.69
C PHE A 58 8.99 -0.56 4.77
N ILE A 59 7.73 -0.87 4.58
CA ILE A 59 7.23 -1.83 3.60
C ILE A 59 6.15 -1.14 2.81
N GLN A 60 6.16 -1.35 1.51
CA GLN A 60 5.11 -0.89 0.61
C GLN A 60 4.51 -2.09 -0.11
N TYR A 61 3.21 -2.05 -0.34
CA TYR A 61 2.48 -3.07 -1.07
C TYR A 61 1.98 -2.51 -2.40
N GLU A 62 1.71 -3.41 -3.32
CA GLU A 62 1.10 -3.16 -4.60
C GLU A 62 -0.34 -3.66 -4.62
N LEU A 63 -1.18 -2.84 -5.24
CA LEU A 63 -2.58 -3.09 -5.45
C LEU A 63 -2.85 -3.20 -6.93
N CYS A 64 -3.56 -4.24 -7.30
CA CYS A 64 -4.00 -4.48 -8.67
C CYS A 64 -5.52 -4.60 -8.68
N PHE A 65 -6.15 -3.75 -9.48
CA PHE A 65 -7.57 -3.78 -9.77
C PHE A 65 -7.74 -3.88 -11.29
N SER A 66 -8.66 -4.71 -11.75
CA SER A 66 -8.97 -4.82 -13.17
C SER A 66 -10.48 -4.84 -13.39
N TRP A 67 -10.91 -4.29 -14.52
CA TRP A 67 -12.30 -4.27 -14.91
C TRP A 67 -12.44 -4.29 -16.43
N VAL A 68 -12.87 -5.44 -16.96
CA VAL A 68 -13.19 -5.70 -18.37
C VAL A 68 -12.01 -5.45 -19.34
N MET A 69 -11.66 -4.20 -19.59
CA MET A 69 -10.55 -3.78 -20.47
C MET A 69 -9.46 -2.99 -19.75
N PHE A 70 -9.71 -2.54 -18.52
CA PHE A 70 -8.79 -1.68 -17.78
C PHE A 70 -8.11 -2.45 -16.65
N THR A 71 -6.83 -2.17 -16.45
CA THR A 71 -6.06 -2.64 -15.29
C THR A 71 -5.41 -1.43 -14.66
N TYR A 72 -5.63 -1.25 -13.36
CA TYR A 72 -5.08 -0.21 -12.54
C TYR A 72 -4.15 -0.83 -11.51
N GLN A 73 -2.91 -0.37 -11.49
CA GLN A 73 -1.90 -0.77 -10.52
C GLN A 73 -1.46 0.47 -9.74
N SER A 74 -1.47 0.39 -8.42
CA SER A 74 -0.99 1.47 -7.54
C SER A 74 -0.21 0.93 -6.36
N LYS A 75 0.65 1.76 -5.79
CA LYS A 75 1.41 1.46 -4.58
C LYS A 75 0.75 2.09 -3.37
N THR A 76 0.66 1.33 -2.29
CA THR A 76 0.09 1.78 -1.02
C THR A 76 0.94 2.86 -0.34
N SER A 77 0.49 3.37 0.80
CA SER A 77 1.37 4.06 1.75
C SER A 77 2.56 3.18 2.16
N TYR A 78 3.60 3.85 2.67
CA TYR A 78 4.70 3.18 3.37
C TYR A 78 4.24 2.82 4.79
N TYR A 79 4.40 1.54 5.14
CA TYR A 79 4.07 0.99 6.46
C TYR A 79 5.36 0.66 7.21
N ILE A 80 5.47 1.09 8.46
CA ILE A 80 6.59 0.75 9.34
C ILE A 80 6.52 -0.74 9.71
N LYS A 81 7.61 -1.49 9.44
CA LYS A 81 7.62 -2.95 9.54
C LYS A 81 7.33 -3.49 10.94
N GLU A 82 7.87 -2.84 11.96
CA GLU A 82 7.83 -3.29 13.35
C GLU A 82 6.58 -2.80 14.10
N TYR A 83 5.93 -1.75 13.60
CA TYR A 83 4.76 -1.15 14.24
C TYR A 83 3.45 -1.66 13.65
N HIS A 84 3.36 -1.81 12.34
CA HIS A 84 2.14 -2.27 11.69
C HIS A 84 2.11 -3.80 11.56
N PRO A 85 0.92 -4.43 11.60
CA PRO A 85 0.78 -5.86 11.40
C PRO A 85 0.99 -6.22 9.92
N THR A 86 2.26 -6.23 9.50
CA THR A 86 2.66 -6.44 8.10
C THR A 86 2.16 -7.75 7.49
N PRO A 87 2.11 -8.92 8.18
CA PRO A 87 1.53 -10.13 7.59
C PRO A 87 0.04 -10.00 7.30
N ILE A 88 -0.71 -9.30 8.16
CA ILE A 88 -2.15 -9.06 7.99
C ILE A 88 -2.39 -8.12 6.82
N LEU A 89 -1.58 -7.06 6.69
CA LEU A 89 -1.64 -6.13 5.56
C LEU A 89 -1.32 -6.83 4.23
N SER A 90 -0.27 -7.66 4.20
CA SER A 90 0.08 -8.46 3.01
C SER A 90 -1.07 -9.39 2.62
N LEU A 91 -1.68 -10.10 3.58
CA LEU A 91 -2.84 -10.95 3.33
C LEU A 91 -4.03 -10.16 2.77
N LEU A 92 -4.32 -8.99 3.33
CA LEU A 92 -5.43 -8.13 2.91
C LEU A 92 -5.24 -7.63 1.48
N PHE A 93 -4.05 -7.12 1.14
CA PHE A 93 -3.76 -6.61 -0.19
C PHE A 93 -3.65 -7.72 -1.25
N ASN A 94 -3.11 -8.88 -0.88
CA ASN A 94 -3.13 -10.05 -1.76
C ASN A 94 -4.55 -10.55 -2.02
N SER A 95 -5.40 -10.60 -0.99
CA SER A 95 -6.81 -10.97 -1.14
C SER A 95 -7.54 -10.00 -2.06
N PHE A 96 -7.24 -8.69 -1.96
CA PHE A 96 -7.79 -7.70 -2.88
C PHE A 96 -7.38 -7.97 -4.33
N CYS A 97 -6.06 -8.11 -4.59
CA CYS A 97 -5.55 -8.42 -5.92
C CYS A 97 -6.17 -9.72 -6.47
N LEU A 98 -6.33 -10.74 -5.62
CA LEU A 98 -6.92 -12.03 -6.01
C LEU A 98 -8.42 -11.97 -6.33
N ILE A 99 -9.17 -11.01 -5.80
CA ILE A 99 -10.61 -10.89 -6.08
C ILE A 99 -10.85 -9.98 -7.27
N PHE A 100 -10.08 -8.88 -7.37
CA PHE A 100 -10.38 -7.80 -8.32
C PHE A 100 -9.39 -7.70 -9.50
N GLY A 101 -8.25 -8.37 -9.44
CA GLY A 101 -7.19 -8.23 -10.45
C GLY A 101 -7.37 -9.07 -11.72
N TRP A 102 -8.32 -10.02 -11.76
CA TRP A 102 -8.45 -10.98 -12.87
C TRP A 102 -9.42 -10.58 -13.98
N CYS A 103 -10.31 -9.63 -13.72
CA CYS A 103 -11.45 -9.27 -14.55
C CYS A 103 -11.11 -8.65 -15.93
N ALA A 104 -9.84 -8.38 -16.25
CA ALA A 104 -9.41 -7.92 -17.58
C ALA A 104 -8.48 -8.94 -18.25
N LEU A 105 -8.86 -9.49 -19.40
CA LEU A 105 -8.01 -10.41 -20.17
C LEU A 105 -7.22 -9.65 -21.26
N PRO A 106 -5.94 -9.97 -21.52
CA PRO A 106 -5.04 -10.84 -20.77
C PRO A 106 -4.24 -10.12 -19.68
N LYS A 107 -4.33 -8.78 -19.60
CA LYS A 107 -3.47 -7.94 -18.74
C LYS A 107 -3.69 -8.17 -17.25
N GLY A 108 -4.95 -8.29 -16.82
CA GLY A 108 -5.33 -8.44 -15.41
C GLY A 108 -4.59 -9.58 -14.69
N PRO A 109 -4.66 -10.84 -15.17
CA PRO A 109 -3.91 -11.95 -14.60
C PRO A 109 -2.41 -11.68 -14.46
N ILE A 110 -1.77 -11.09 -15.48
CA ILE A 110 -0.33 -10.81 -15.49
C ILE A 110 0.04 -9.81 -14.38
N PHE A 111 -0.66 -8.68 -14.31
CA PHE A 111 -0.42 -7.64 -13.29
C PHE A 111 -0.78 -8.13 -11.88
N THR A 112 -1.78 -8.99 -11.76
CA THR A 112 -2.21 -9.58 -10.49
C THR A 112 -1.13 -10.48 -9.90
N ILE A 113 -0.58 -11.38 -10.72
CA ILE A 113 0.52 -12.26 -10.30
C ILE A 113 1.75 -11.43 -9.92
N ALA A 114 2.08 -10.40 -10.71
CA ALA A 114 3.18 -9.50 -10.41
C ALA A 114 2.99 -8.78 -9.05
N ALA A 115 1.81 -8.22 -8.78
CA ALA A 115 1.50 -7.54 -7.53
C ALA A 115 1.52 -8.49 -6.32
N ILE A 116 0.98 -9.71 -6.47
CA ILE A 116 1.03 -10.73 -5.40
C ILE A 116 2.48 -11.13 -5.11
N HIS A 117 3.26 -11.39 -6.16
CA HIS A 117 4.67 -11.72 -6.01
C HIS A 117 5.45 -10.58 -5.33
N HIS A 118 5.18 -9.32 -5.70
CA HIS A 118 5.73 -8.15 -5.02
C HIS A 118 5.37 -8.16 -3.53
N ASN A 119 4.10 -8.31 -3.19
CA ASN A 119 3.60 -8.24 -1.81
C ASN A 119 4.09 -9.38 -0.91
N LEU A 120 4.28 -10.57 -1.46
CA LEU A 120 4.81 -11.74 -0.75
C LEU A 120 6.31 -11.60 -0.50
N LEU A 121 7.04 -10.98 -1.43
CA LEU A 121 8.48 -10.79 -1.35
C LEU A 121 8.88 -9.35 -0.98
N SER A 122 7.94 -8.54 -0.48
CA SER A 122 8.17 -7.13 -0.16
C SER A 122 9.36 -7.00 0.78
N LYS A 123 10.43 -6.37 0.28
CA LYS A 123 11.65 -6.16 1.05
C LYS A 123 11.51 -4.90 1.91
N PRO A 124 12.14 -4.87 3.09
CA PRO A 124 12.24 -3.65 3.88
C PRO A 124 12.96 -2.55 3.07
N ILE A 125 12.38 -1.35 3.08
CA ILE A 125 12.86 -0.15 2.39
C ILE A 125 13.39 0.81 3.45
N SER A 126 14.62 1.29 3.29
CA SER A 126 15.21 2.26 4.23
C SER A 126 14.57 3.63 4.12
N LEU A 127 14.58 4.40 5.22
CA LEU A 127 14.11 5.78 5.27
C LEU A 127 14.65 6.63 4.10
N ASP A 128 15.95 6.56 3.83
CA ASP A 128 16.58 7.35 2.77
C ASP A 128 16.05 7.00 1.38
N SER A 129 15.73 5.71 1.15
CA SER A 129 15.12 5.28 -0.11
C SER A 129 13.67 5.76 -0.22
N VAL A 130 12.90 5.66 0.87
CA VAL A 130 11.52 6.18 0.93
C VAL A 130 11.47 7.67 0.62
N VAL A 131 12.33 8.47 1.24
CA VAL A 131 12.39 9.92 1.04
C VAL A 131 12.79 10.26 -0.39
N ARG A 132 13.77 9.54 -0.95
CA ARG A 132 14.16 9.71 -2.35
C ARG A 132 12.98 9.43 -3.28
N ASP A 133 12.27 8.34 -3.05
CA ASP A 133 11.14 7.93 -3.89
C ASP A 133 9.98 8.94 -3.79
N ILE A 134 9.72 9.50 -2.60
CA ILE A 134 8.71 10.56 -2.39
C ILE A 134 9.07 11.84 -3.16
N ARG A 135 10.36 12.22 -3.22
CA ARG A 135 10.80 13.43 -3.94
C ARG A 135 10.70 13.32 -5.46
N LEU A 136 10.64 12.10 -5.99
CA LEU A 136 10.60 11.83 -7.44
C LEU A 136 9.17 11.63 -7.98
N GLN A 137 8.17 11.54 -7.09
CA GLN A 137 6.74 11.43 -7.43
C GLN A 137 6.10 12.80 -7.59
#